data_AF-A0A965GTQ3-F1
#
_entry.id   AF-A0A965GTQ3-F1
#
_cell.length_a   1.000
_cell.length_b   1.000
_cell.length_c   1.000
_cell.angle_alpha   90.00
_cell.angle_beta   90.00
_cell.angle_gamma   90.00
#
_symmetry.space_group_name_H-M   'P 1'
#
loop_
_entity.id
_entity.type
_entity.pdbx_description
1 polymer ?
#
loop_
_entity_poly.entity_id
_entity_poly.type
_entity_poly.pdbx_seq_one_letter_code
_entity_poly.pdbx_strand_id
1 'polypeptide(L)'
;NQAFTANLLELVSQLDAQSVATYVSFGTEPATTDFISSLLDDGIEVLVPKILPDEMLAWFKWDGVSSITSNLGMKEPDESKLQAVSVQQADLLVIPALAVDRIGNRLGRGKGYFDRELSVQSGSKVYAVCFEDEFLETLPSEAHDQRVSGVVTEVAIHDLNKCSSCAHEFDIQQSINEEAKSVCPECGGELQKVFGKVGVSFKGSGFYRTDNNQKPAEPKKD
;
A
#
# COMPACT_ATOMS: atom_id res chain seq x y z
N ASN A 1 -13.43 9.92 -1.40
CA ASN A 1 -14.44 9.26 -0.55
C ASN A 1 -14.13 9.70 0.87
N GLN A 2 -15.03 10.47 1.51
CA GLN A 2 -14.73 11.16 2.78
C GLN A 2 -14.31 10.20 3.91
N ALA A 3 -14.79 8.95 3.89
CA ALA A 3 -14.48 7.98 4.95
C ALA A 3 -13.00 7.56 4.94
N PHE A 4 -12.43 7.24 3.76
CA PHE A 4 -10.99 6.96 3.64
C PHE A 4 -10.15 8.14 4.12
N THR A 5 -10.50 9.36 3.71
CA THR A 5 -9.78 10.57 4.12
C THR A 5 -9.80 10.73 5.64
N ALA A 6 -10.94 10.53 6.29
CA ALA A 6 -11.05 10.62 7.75
C ALA A 6 -10.14 9.60 8.46
N ASN A 7 -10.20 8.33 8.06
CA ASN A 7 -9.40 7.27 8.68
C ASN A 7 -7.89 7.46 8.41
N LEU A 8 -7.50 7.91 7.22
CA LEU A 8 -6.10 8.20 6.91
C LEU A 8 -5.56 9.38 7.72
N LEU A 9 -6.34 10.45 7.90
CA LEU A 9 -5.95 11.59 8.74
C LEU A 9 -5.88 11.21 10.22
N GLU A 10 -6.81 10.38 10.69
CA GLU A 10 -6.76 9.82 12.05
C GLU A 10 -5.48 8.99 12.24
N LEU A 11 -5.13 8.12 11.30
CA LEU A 11 -3.90 7.33 11.35
C LEU A 11 -2.65 8.23 11.44
N VAL A 12 -2.56 9.25 10.60
CA VAL A 12 -1.46 10.21 10.62
C VAL A 12 -1.35 10.90 11.97
N SER A 13 -2.48 11.32 12.56
CA SER A 13 -2.51 11.95 13.88
C SER A 13 -2.13 10.97 15.00
N GLN A 14 -2.60 9.73 14.96
CA GLN A 14 -2.27 8.69 15.96
C GLN A 14 -0.77 8.35 15.97
N LEU A 15 -0.12 8.45 14.82
CA LEU A 15 1.30 8.16 14.65
C LEU A 15 2.19 9.40 14.79
N ASP A 16 1.61 10.59 14.98
CA ASP A 16 2.33 11.88 14.99
C ASP A 16 3.24 12.08 13.77
N ALA A 17 2.81 11.57 12.61
CA ALA A 17 3.62 11.52 11.40
C ALA A 17 3.77 12.92 10.78
N GLN A 18 5.01 13.32 10.53
CA GLN A 18 5.38 14.60 9.91
C GLN A 18 5.80 14.44 8.44
N SER A 19 6.07 13.21 8.01
CA SER A 19 6.32 12.85 6.61
C SER A 19 5.57 11.58 6.22
N VAL A 20 4.73 11.67 5.19
CA VAL A 20 3.88 10.59 4.69
C VAL A 20 4.19 10.30 3.22
N ALA A 21 4.58 9.06 2.95
CA ALA A 21 4.72 8.54 1.60
C ALA A 21 3.40 7.89 1.17
N THR A 22 2.75 8.40 0.12
CA THR A 22 1.45 7.91 -0.35
C THR A 22 1.33 7.90 -1.87
N TYR A 23 0.28 7.29 -2.40
CA TYR A 23 0.04 7.18 -3.85
C TYR A 23 -0.96 8.23 -4.32
N VAL A 24 -0.84 8.66 -5.59
CA VAL A 24 -1.87 9.46 -6.26
C VAL A 24 -2.88 8.49 -6.87
N SER A 25 -4.05 8.37 -6.24
CA SER A 25 -5.08 7.39 -6.62
C SER A 25 -5.54 7.55 -8.07
N PHE A 26 -5.73 6.42 -8.77
CA PHE A 26 -6.27 6.39 -10.12
C PHE A 26 -7.29 5.26 -10.33
N GLY A 27 -8.26 5.50 -11.21
CA GLY A 27 -9.28 4.51 -11.56
C GLY A 27 -10.18 4.16 -10.37
N THR A 28 -10.19 2.89 -9.99
CA THR A 28 -11.02 2.35 -8.89
C THR A 28 -10.30 2.27 -7.56
N GLU A 29 -9.08 2.79 -7.45
CA GLU A 29 -8.34 2.78 -6.18
C GLU A 29 -9.04 3.67 -5.13
N PRO A 30 -8.89 3.34 -3.83
CA PRO A 30 -9.29 4.26 -2.77
C PRO A 30 -8.68 5.63 -2.99
N ALA A 31 -9.54 6.67 -2.98
CA ALA A 31 -9.15 8.01 -3.37
C ALA A 31 -8.29 8.70 -2.30
N THR A 32 -7.14 9.24 -2.70
CA THR A 32 -6.17 9.91 -1.81
C THR A 32 -6.09 11.42 -2.01
N THR A 33 -6.80 11.99 -2.98
CA THR A 33 -6.69 13.43 -3.33
C THR A 33 -6.97 14.37 -2.16
N ASP A 34 -8.11 14.19 -1.48
CA ASP A 34 -8.50 15.06 -0.35
C ASP A 34 -7.58 14.85 0.87
N PHE A 35 -7.10 13.61 1.07
CA PHE A 35 -6.12 13.27 2.09
C PHE A 35 -4.80 14.01 1.85
N ILE A 36 -4.24 13.90 0.64
CA ILE A 36 -3.01 14.60 0.24
C ILE A 36 -3.15 16.11 0.41
N SER A 37 -4.28 16.69 -0.02
CA SER A 37 -4.51 18.14 0.14
C SER A 37 -4.47 18.55 1.60
N SER A 38 -5.13 17.78 2.48
CA SER A 38 -5.18 18.08 3.91
C SER A 38 -3.79 18.01 4.56
N LEU A 39 -2.98 17.01 4.20
CA LEU A 39 -1.60 16.89 4.70
C LEU A 39 -0.75 18.11 4.30
N LEU A 40 -0.86 18.56 3.06
CA LEU A 40 -0.12 19.73 2.58
C LEU A 40 -0.56 21.02 3.30
N ASP A 41 -1.86 21.19 3.54
CA ASP A 41 -2.42 22.33 4.26
C ASP A 41 -1.95 22.37 5.72
N ASP A 42 -1.78 21.19 6.34
CA ASP A 42 -1.24 21.02 7.70
C ASP A 42 0.30 21.10 7.78
N GLY A 43 0.98 21.28 6.63
CA GLY A 43 2.44 21.37 6.56
C GLY A 43 3.18 20.04 6.72
N ILE A 44 2.46 18.91 6.64
CA ILE A 44 3.03 17.57 6.65
C ILE A 44 3.68 17.30 5.28
N GLU A 45 4.89 16.75 5.30
CA GLU A 45 5.59 16.42 4.07
C GLU A 45 4.92 15.23 3.36
N VAL A 46 4.62 15.38 2.07
CA VAL A 46 4.02 14.32 1.26
C VAL A 46 5.02 13.84 0.20
N LEU A 47 5.24 12.53 0.14
CA LEU A 47 6.02 11.89 -0.92
C LEU A 47 5.10 11.07 -1.82
N VAL A 48 5.25 11.19 -3.14
CA VAL A 48 4.48 10.39 -4.11
C VAL A 48 5.40 9.58 -5.02
N PRO A 49 5.01 8.34 -5.39
CA PRO A 49 5.82 7.50 -6.24
C PRO A 49 5.60 7.80 -7.72
N LYS A 50 6.60 7.50 -8.53
CA LYS A 50 6.53 7.40 -9.98
C LYS A 50 7.33 6.20 -10.46
N ILE A 51 6.78 5.48 -11.43
CA ILE A 51 7.51 4.42 -12.13
C ILE A 51 8.36 5.08 -13.23
N LEU A 52 9.67 4.94 -13.13
CA LEU A 52 10.63 5.44 -14.10
C LEU A 52 10.72 4.53 -15.34
N PRO A 53 11.30 5.00 -16.47
CA PRO A 53 11.44 4.21 -17.70
C PRO A 53 12.21 2.89 -17.54
N ASP A 54 13.03 2.76 -16.51
CA ASP A 54 13.79 1.55 -16.15
C ASP A 54 13.02 0.59 -15.22
N GLU A 55 11.71 0.80 -15.03
CA GLU A 55 10.85 0.03 -14.13
C GLU A 55 11.25 0.10 -12.65
N MET A 56 11.94 1.17 -12.25
CA MET A 56 12.20 1.49 -10.85
C MET A 56 11.13 2.43 -10.29
N LEU A 57 10.81 2.24 -9.01
CA LEU A 57 9.95 3.16 -8.26
C LEU A 57 10.83 4.28 -7.70
N ALA A 58 10.51 5.53 -8.00
CA ALA A 58 11.17 6.69 -7.43
C ALA A 58 10.15 7.56 -6.68
N TRP A 59 10.59 8.17 -5.59
CA TRP A 59 9.74 9.00 -4.73
C TRP A 59 10.09 10.47 -4.91
N PHE A 60 9.06 11.31 -4.93
CA PHE A 60 9.19 12.74 -5.14
C PHE A 60 8.47 13.49 -4.03
N LYS A 61 9.10 14.55 -3.51
CA LYS A 61 8.42 15.48 -2.61
C LYS A 61 7.32 16.20 -3.37
N TRP A 62 6.08 16.01 -2.95
CA TRP A 62 4.90 16.53 -3.61
C TRP A 62 4.57 17.94 -3.12
N ASP A 63 4.26 18.83 -4.06
CA ASP A 63 3.87 20.23 -3.79
C ASP A 63 2.37 20.49 -4.09
N GLY A 64 1.61 19.46 -4.47
CA GLY A 64 0.19 19.58 -4.83
C GLY A 64 -0.08 20.00 -6.28
N VAL A 65 0.89 20.56 -6.99
CA VAL A 65 0.65 21.30 -8.25
C VAL A 65 1.56 20.89 -9.40
N SER A 66 2.80 20.48 -9.14
CA SER A 66 3.81 20.11 -10.12
C SER A 66 3.59 18.68 -10.63
N SER A 67 2.54 18.53 -11.42
CA SER A 67 2.12 17.25 -12.00
C SER A 67 2.18 17.24 -13.52
N ILE A 68 2.46 16.07 -14.08
CA ILE A 68 2.19 15.73 -15.49
C ILE A 68 1.06 14.70 -15.56
N THR A 69 0.38 14.64 -16.70
CA THR A 69 -0.59 13.58 -16.97
C THR A 69 0.06 12.54 -17.88
N SER A 70 0.11 11.29 -17.42
CA SER A 70 0.63 10.19 -18.22
C SER A 70 -0.29 9.86 -19.40
N ASN A 71 0.17 9.04 -20.33
CA ASN A 71 -0.63 8.60 -21.48
C ASN A 71 -1.91 7.83 -21.08
N LEU A 72 -1.96 7.31 -19.84
CA LEU A 72 -3.12 6.62 -19.27
C LEU A 72 -4.04 7.56 -18.48
N GLY A 73 -3.75 8.87 -18.43
CA GLY A 73 -4.53 9.84 -17.67
C GLY A 73 -4.19 9.90 -16.18
N MET A 74 -3.12 9.23 -15.74
CA MET A 74 -2.69 9.26 -14.33
C MET A 74 -1.93 10.55 -14.06
N LYS A 75 -2.17 11.19 -12.91
CA LYS A 75 -1.35 12.31 -12.46
C LYS A 75 -0.08 11.76 -11.82
N GLU A 76 1.06 12.21 -12.33
CA GLU A 76 2.39 11.79 -11.88
C GLU A 76 3.24 13.03 -11.54
N PRO A 77 4.26 12.89 -10.68
CA PRO A 77 5.21 13.97 -10.43
C PRO A 77 5.97 14.38 -11.69
N ASP A 78 6.05 15.70 -11.87
CA ASP A 78 6.86 16.34 -12.90
C ASP A 78 8.33 16.36 -12.45
N GLU A 79 9.11 15.41 -12.97
CA GLU A 79 10.54 15.25 -12.65
C GLU A 79 11.40 16.46 -13.02
N SER A 80 10.90 17.36 -13.88
CA SER A 80 11.61 18.59 -14.22
C SER A 80 11.47 19.68 -13.14
N LYS A 81 10.52 19.52 -12.23
CA LYS A 81 10.20 20.48 -11.17
C LYS A 81 10.37 19.92 -9.77
N LEU A 82 10.15 18.62 -9.60
CA LEU A 82 10.18 17.95 -8.31
C LEU A 82 11.49 17.19 -8.11
N GLN A 83 11.97 17.22 -6.87
CA GLN A 83 13.18 16.53 -6.47
C GLN A 83 12.87 15.07 -6.08
N ALA A 84 13.65 14.14 -6.63
CA ALA A 84 13.64 12.76 -6.18
C ALA A 84 14.28 12.63 -4.78
N VAL A 85 13.66 11.84 -3.91
CA VAL A 85 14.07 11.63 -2.52
C VAL A 85 14.02 10.14 -2.15
N SER A 86 14.69 9.78 -1.06
CA SER A 86 14.57 8.44 -0.47
C SER A 86 13.33 8.36 0.40
N VAL A 87 12.56 7.29 0.29
CA VAL A 87 11.37 7.06 1.14
C VAL A 87 11.73 6.54 2.53
N GLN A 88 12.99 6.16 2.76
CA GLN A 88 13.48 5.63 4.05
C GLN A 88 13.27 6.57 5.25
N GLN A 89 13.08 7.86 5.00
CA GLN A 89 12.90 8.88 6.03
C GLN A 89 11.43 9.23 6.30
N ALA A 90 10.48 8.63 5.57
CA ALA A 90 9.06 8.85 5.82
C ALA A 90 8.64 8.16 7.12
N ASP A 91 7.84 8.84 7.94
CA ASP A 91 7.31 8.28 9.19
C ASP A 91 6.25 7.20 8.91
N LEU A 92 5.47 7.40 7.85
CA LEU A 92 4.38 6.53 7.44
C LEU A 92 4.37 6.30 5.92
N LEU A 93 4.26 5.03 5.51
CA LEU A 93 3.99 4.64 4.13
C LEU A 93 2.53 4.18 4.02
N VAL A 94 1.78 4.82 3.13
CA VAL A 94 0.39 4.49 2.77
C VAL A 94 0.38 3.99 1.33
N ILE A 95 0.16 2.70 1.13
CA ILE A 95 0.27 2.06 -0.20
C ILE A 95 -1.07 1.49 -0.66
N PRO A 96 -1.35 1.45 -1.97
CA PRO A 96 -2.58 0.84 -2.47
C PRO A 96 -2.47 -0.68 -2.48
N ALA A 97 -3.59 -1.37 -2.25
CA ALA A 97 -3.72 -2.82 -2.41
C ALA A 97 -5.06 -3.19 -3.07
N LEU A 98 -5.07 -4.30 -3.82
CA LEU A 98 -6.30 -4.91 -4.34
C LEU A 98 -6.98 -5.83 -3.31
N ALA A 99 -6.19 -6.33 -2.35
CA ALA A 99 -6.67 -7.06 -1.19
C ALA A 99 -5.56 -7.11 -0.14
N VAL A 100 -5.95 -7.23 1.12
CA VAL A 100 -5.04 -7.49 2.24
C VAL A 100 -5.64 -8.59 3.09
N ASP A 101 -4.82 -9.40 3.75
CA ASP A 101 -5.30 -10.40 4.72
C ASP A 101 -5.01 -10.05 6.18
N ARG A 102 -5.57 -10.83 7.11
CA ARG A 102 -5.47 -10.61 8.56
C ARG A 102 -4.05 -10.69 9.12
N ILE A 103 -3.08 -11.16 8.35
CA ILE A 103 -1.66 -11.22 8.76
C ILE A 103 -0.78 -10.26 7.95
N GLY A 104 -1.38 -9.41 7.12
CA GLY A 104 -0.71 -8.32 6.42
C GLY A 104 -0.13 -8.69 5.08
N ASN A 105 -0.43 -9.88 4.53
CA ASN A 105 -0.10 -10.15 3.13
C ASN A 105 -0.99 -9.27 2.25
N ARG A 106 -0.43 -8.74 1.15
CA ARG A 106 -1.18 -7.89 0.22
C ARG A 106 -1.15 -8.42 -1.20
N LEU A 107 -2.22 -8.18 -1.94
CA LEU A 107 -2.26 -8.36 -3.38
C LEU A 107 -2.13 -7.01 -4.07
N GLY A 108 -1.03 -6.81 -4.81
CA GLY A 108 -0.86 -5.65 -5.69
C GLY A 108 -1.30 -5.91 -7.12
N ARG A 109 -1.07 -4.95 -8.03
CA ARG A 109 -1.35 -5.09 -9.47
C ARG A 109 -0.37 -6.02 -10.23
N GLY A 110 0.49 -6.77 -9.53
CA GLY A 110 1.33 -7.83 -10.09
C GLY A 110 2.73 -7.44 -10.61
N LYS A 111 3.17 -6.19 -10.44
CA LYS A 111 4.53 -5.77 -10.86
C LYS A 111 5.56 -5.67 -9.72
N GLY A 112 5.13 -5.91 -8.48
CA GLY A 112 6.00 -5.96 -7.30
C GLY A 112 6.83 -4.69 -7.06
N TYR A 113 6.37 -3.52 -7.49
CA TYR A 113 7.10 -2.26 -7.28
C TYR A 113 7.22 -1.95 -5.78
N PHE A 114 6.10 -2.03 -5.06
CA PHE A 114 6.09 -1.82 -3.61
C PHE A 114 6.84 -2.92 -2.86
N ASP A 115 6.80 -4.19 -3.28
CA ASP A 115 7.56 -5.27 -2.61
C ASP A 115 9.06 -5.04 -2.65
N ARG A 116 9.56 -4.60 -3.82
CA ARG A 116 10.97 -4.20 -3.98
C ARG A 116 11.33 -3.03 -3.05
N GLU A 117 10.50 -2.00 -3.00
CA GLU A 117 10.71 -0.85 -2.11
C GLU A 117 10.71 -1.25 -0.63
N LEU A 118 9.70 -2.01 -0.22
CA LEU A 118 9.53 -2.44 1.16
C LEU A 118 10.65 -3.39 1.63
N SER A 119 11.25 -4.16 0.72
CA SER A 119 12.37 -5.06 1.07
C SER A 119 13.64 -4.31 1.51
N VAL A 120 13.78 -3.04 1.12
CA VAL A 120 14.92 -2.18 1.48
C VAL A 120 14.53 -1.05 2.43
N GLN A 121 13.23 -0.85 2.67
CA GLN A 121 12.71 0.05 3.68
C GLN A 121 12.92 -0.58 5.07
N SER A 122 13.37 0.22 6.04
CA SER A 122 13.44 -0.23 7.43
C SER A 122 12.91 0.87 8.35
N GLY A 123 12.11 0.50 9.35
CA GLY A 123 11.69 1.40 10.44
C GLY A 123 10.38 2.17 10.24
N SER A 124 9.89 2.39 9.03
CA SER A 124 8.60 3.08 8.81
C SER A 124 7.41 2.14 9.00
N LYS A 125 6.32 2.64 9.57
CA LYS A 125 5.05 1.91 9.58
C LYS A 125 4.45 1.90 8.18
N VAL A 126 3.95 0.74 7.75
CA VAL A 126 3.41 0.56 6.39
C VAL A 126 1.94 0.18 6.51
N TYR A 127 1.04 1.00 5.98
CA TYR A 127 -0.39 0.71 5.94
C TYR A 127 -0.84 0.55 4.49
N ALA A 128 -1.52 -0.55 4.21
CA ALA A 128 -2.20 -0.73 2.94
C ALA A 128 -3.59 -0.09 2.97
N VAL A 129 -4.05 0.42 1.83
CA VAL A 129 -5.40 0.94 1.64
C VAL A 129 -6.12 0.07 0.64
N CYS A 130 -7.26 -0.49 1.06
CA CYS A 130 -8.18 -1.28 0.24
C CYS A 130 -9.61 -1.08 0.73
N PHE A 131 -10.60 -1.57 -0.02
CA PHE A 131 -11.98 -1.56 0.45
C PHE A 131 -12.19 -2.61 1.56
N GLU A 132 -13.22 -2.42 2.40
CA GLU A 132 -13.53 -3.35 3.49
C GLU A 132 -13.82 -4.77 2.98
N ASP A 133 -14.44 -4.92 1.81
CA ASP A 133 -14.71 -6.21 1.18
C ASP A 133 -13.47 -6.85 0.53
N GLU A 134 -12.38 -6.08 0.40
CA GLU A 134 -11.05 -6.53 -0.03
C GLU A 134 -10.14 -6.88 1.17
N PHE A 135 -10.61 -6.68 2.40
CA PHE A 135 -9.93 -7.12 3.62
C PHE A 135 -10.33 -8.56 3.98
N LEU A 136 -9.53 -9.51 3.52
CA LEU A 136 -9.84 -10.93 3.50
C LEU A 136 -9.24 -11.70 4.68
N GLU A 137 -9.68 -12.95 4.85
CA GLU A 137 -9.14 -13.84 5.87
C GLU A 137 -7.71 -14.28 5.56
N THR A 138 -7.46 -14.70 4.32
CA THR A 138 -6.17 -15.22 3.87
C THR A 138 -5.95 -14.90 2.40
N LEU A 139 -4.73 -14.55 2.04
CA LEU A 139 -4.27 -14.44 0.66
C LEU A 139 -3.15 -15.47 0.38
N PRO A 140 -3.00 -15.91 -0.88
CA PRO A 140 -1.78 -16.57 -1.28
C PRO A 140 -0.61 -15.58 -1.19
N SER A 141 0.52 -16.03 -0.66
CA SER A 141 1.74 -15.22 -0.53
C SER A 141 2.95 -15.98 -1.05
N GLU A 142 3.90 -15.26 -1.62
CA GLU A 142 5.22 -15.76 -2.00
C GLU A 142 6.29 -15.32 -1.00
N ALA A 143 7.45 -15.97 -1.03
CA ALA A 143 8.54 -15.71 -0.09
C ALA A 143 9.09 -14.28 -0.16
N HIS A 144 8.87 -13.56 -1.25
CA HIS A 144 9.36 -12.20 -1.43
C HIS A 144 8.35 -11.12 -1.03
N ASP A 145 7.10 -11.51 -0.73
CA ASP A 145 6.04 -10.56 -0.38
C ASP A 145 6.32 -9.95 1.00
N GLN A 146 6.31 -8.61 1.04
CA GLN A 146 6.52 -7.88 2.29
C GLN A 146 5.18 -7.63 2.97
N ARG A 147 5.07 -7.94 4.27
CA ARG A 147 3.84 -7.69 5.04
C ARG A 147 3.68 -6.22 5.40
N VAL A 148 2.44 -5.76 5.51
CA VAL A 148 2.11 -4.43 6.02
C VAL A 148 1.84 -4.46 7.53
N SER A 149 2.07 -3.33 8.18
CA SER A 149 1.83 -3.13 9.62
C SER A 149 0.35 -2.94 9.95
N GLY A 150 -0.44 -2.50 8.98
CA GLY A 150 -1.87 -2.27 9.14
C GLY A 150 -2.63 -2.08 7.83
N VAL A 151 -3.94 -1.94 7.94
CA VAL A 151 -4.87 -1.73 6.83
C VAL A 151 -5.79 -0.56 7.14
N VAL A 152 -6.03 0.31 6.17
CA VAL A 152 -7.04 1.35 6.24
C VAL A 152 -8.13 1.04 5.23
N THR A 153 -9.36 0.88 5.71
CA THR A 153 -10.57 0.73 4.90
C THR A 153 -11.45 1.97 5.04
N GLU A 154 -12.54 2.03 4.28
CA GLU A 154 -13.57 3.05 4.48
C GLU A 154 -14.36 2.88 5.79
N VAL A 155 -14.18 1.75 6.50
CA VAL A 155 -14.88 1.45 7.75
C VAL A 155 -13.99 1.71 8.96
N ALA A 156 -12.73 1.29 8.93
CA ALA A 156 -11.84 1.41 10.09
C ALA A 156 -10.35 1.40 9.74
N ILE A 157 -9.54 1.69 10.77
CA ILE A 157 -8.10 1.45 10.79
C ILE A 157 -7.84 0.13 11.53
N HIS A 158 -7.10 -0.77 10.90
CA HIS A 158 -6.77 -2.09 11.44
C HIS A 158 -5.26 -2.21 11.68
N ASP A 159 -4.85 -2.20 12.94
CA ASP A 159 -3.46 -2.45 13.33
C ASP A 159 -3.18 -3.96 13.38
N LEU A 160 -2.31 -4.47 12.50
CA LEU A 160 -1.98 -5.89 12.42
C LEU A 160 -0.81 -6.30 13.32
N ASN A 161 0.04 -5.32 13.68
CA ASN A 161 1.20 -5.53 14.56
C ASN A 161 0.90 -5.28 16.06
N LYS A 162 -0.37 -5.07 16.43
CA LYS A 162 -0.77 -4.84 17.83
C LYS A 162 -1.53 -6.03 18.40
N CYS A 163 -1.15 -6.44 19.60
CA CYS A 163 -1.91 -7.43 20.33
C CYS A 163 -3.24 -6.84 20.81
N SER A 164 -4.34 -7.41 20.37
CA SER A 164 -5.70 -7.04 20.82
C SER A 164 -5.93 -7.08 22.34
N SER A 165 -5.18 -7.91 23.09
CA SER A 165 -5.40 -8.11 24.52
C SER A 165 -4.60 -7.14 25.40
N CYS A 166 -3.43 -6.68 24.96
CA CYS A 166 -2.55 -5.82 25.77
C CYS A 166 -2.03 -4.58 25.04
N ALA A 167 -2.46 -4.36 23.80
CA ALA A 167 -2.00 -3.28 22.90
C ALA A 167 -0.48 -3.25 22.66
N HIS A 168 0.25 -4.31 23.03
CA HIS A 168 1.68 -4.42 22.76
C HIS A 168 1.90 -4.43 21.25
N GLU A 169 2.70 -3.48 20.78
CA GLU A 169 3.19 -3.39 19.40
C GLU A 169 4.47 -4.20 19.30
N PHE A 170 4.52 -5.17 18.38
CA PHE A 170 5.68 -6.02 18.20
C PHE A 170 6.05 -6.04 16.71
N ASP A 171 7.33 -5.83 16.44
CA ASP A 171 7.89 -5.91 15.09
C ASP A 171 8.04 -7.40 14.75
N ILE A 172 7.06 -7.97 14.05
CA ILE A 172 7.11 -9.37 13.63
C ILE A 172 8.10 -9.49 12.46
N GLN A 173 9.39 -9.50 12.76
CA GLN A 173 10.38 -10.08 11.86
C GLN A 173 10.31 -11.61 11.98
N GLN A 174 9.31 -12.21 11.33
CA GLN A 174 9.23 -13.65 11.17
C GLN A 174 9.97 -14.06 9.90
N SER A 175 10.76 -15.12 10.03
CA SER A 175 11.25 -15.81 8.85
C SER A 175 10.06 -16.31 8.04
N ILE A 176 10.17 -16.23 6.71
CA ILE A 176 9.17 -16.73 5.76
C ILE A 176 8.79 -18.20 6.02
N ASN A 177 9.69 -18.98 6.63
CA ASN A 177 9.48 -20.39 6.96
C ASN A 177 8.94 -20.63 8.38
N GLU A 178 8.60 -19.58 9.12
CA GLU A 178 8.08 -19.67 10.48
C GLU A 178 6.55 -19.60 10.46
N GLU A 179 5.88 -20.56 11.10
CA GLU A 179 4.43 -20.49 11.29
C GLU A 179 4.07 -19.19 12.02
N ALA A 180 3.05 -18.48 11.52
CA ALA A 180 2.63 -17.20 12.09
C ALA A 180 2.40 -17.34 13.60
N LYS A 181 3.19 -16.63 14.42
CA LYS A 181 3.00 -16.63 15.88
C LYS A 181 1.55 -16.25 16.17
N SER A 182 0.84 -17.14 16.85
CA SER A 182 -0.54 -16.94 17.29
C SER A 182 -0.63 -16.42 18.73
N VAL A 183 0.49 -16.06 19.34
CA VAL A 183 0.59 -15.69 20.76
C VAL A 183 1.44 -14.44 20.91
N CYS A 184 0.95 -13.48 21.69
CA CYS A 184 1.67 -12.25 22.01
C CYS A 184 2.88 -12.58 22.92
N PRO A 185 4.10 -12.09 22.60
CA PRO A 185 5.30 -12.38 23.38
C PRO A 185 5.30 -11.73 24.78
N GLU A 186 4.54 -10.66 25.00
CA GLU A 186 4.47 -9.96 26.29
C GLU A 186 3.41 -10.54 27.22
N CYS A 187 2.16 -10.64 26.75
CA CYS A 187 1.05 -11.02 27.63
C CYS A 187 0.70 -12.52 27.54
N GLY A 188 1.27 -13.26 26.60
CA GLY A 188 0.89 -14.65 26.33
C GLY A 188 -0.53 -14.83 25.81
N GLY A 189 -1.24 -13.74 25.50
CA GLY A 189 -2.59 -13.77 24.94
C GLY A 189 -2.58 -14.21 23.48
N GLU A 190 -3.64 -14.89 23.04
CA GLU A 190 -3.80 -15.19 21.62
C GLU A 190 -3.86 -13.89 20.82
N LEU A 191 -3.02 -13.79 19.79
CA LEU A 191 -3.21 -12.78 18.75
C LEU A 191 -4.54 -13.13 18.08
N GLN A 192 -5.49 -12.18 18.06
CA GLN A 192 -6.82 -12.43 17.51
C GLN A 192 -6.66 -12.99 16.09
N LYS A 193 -6.83 -14.31 15.95
CA LYS A 193 -7.37 -14.88 14.73
C LYS A 193 -8.77 -14.30 14.65
N VAL A 194 -8.91 -13.22 13.89
CA VAL A 194 -10.22 -12.74 13.48
C VAL A 194 -10.77 -13.87 12.62
N PHE A 195 -11.53 -14.79 13.21
CA PHE A 195 -12.17 -15.88 12.47
C PHE A 195 -13.37 -15.29 11.72
N GLY A 196 -13.15 -14.82 10.50
CA GLY A 196 -14.22 -14.61 9.54
C GLY A 196 -14.64 -15.92 8.89
N LYS A 197 -15.90 -16.00 8.44
CA LYS A 197 -16.42 -17.19 7.75
C LYS A 197 -15.57 -17.46 6.50
N VAL A 198 -15.16 -18.73 6.36
CA VAL A 198 -14.44 -19.34 5.22
C VAL A 198 -14.69 -18.61 3.90
N GLY A 199 -13.73 -17.80 3.49
CA GLY A 199 -13.67 -17.18 2.16
C GLY A 199 -13.19 -18.19 1.11
N VAL A 200 -13.75 -18.10 -0.09
CA VAL A 200 -13.51 -19.03 -1.20
C VAL A 200 -12.03 -19.03 -1.60
N SER A 201 -11.43 -20.22 -1.63
CA SER A 201 -10.07 -20.43 -2.16
C SER A 201 -10.12 -20.50 -3.69
N PHE A 202 -9.55 -19.51 -4.38
CA PHE A 202 -9.35 -19.56 -5.82
C PHE A 202 -8.07 -20.33 -6.14
N LYS A 203 -8.21 -21.63 -6.47
CA LYS A 203 -7.13 -22.39 -7.11
C LYS A 203 -7.15 -22.13 -8.60
N GLY A 204 -6.32 -21.21 -9.07
CA GLY A 204 -6.10 -20.97 -10.50
C GLY A 204 -4.74 -20.34 -10.76
N SER A 205 -3.85 -21.07 -11.44
CA SER A 205 -2.54 -20.59 -11.90
C SER A 205 -2.67 -19.66 -13.12
N GLY A 206 -3.32 -18.51 -12.97
CA GLY A 206 -3.65 -17.69 -14.13
C GLY A 206 -4.14 -16.29 -13.81
N PHE A 207 -3.29 -15.46 -13.22
CA PHE A 207 -3.52 -14.01 -13.16
C PHE A 207 -2.27 -13.23 -13.61
N TYR A 208 -1.82 -13.52 -14.83
CA TYR A 208 -1.01 -12.60 -15.65
C TYR A 208 -1.48 -12.69 -17.09
N ARG A 209 -2.55 -11.94 -17.42
CA ARG A 209 -2.85 -11.56 -18.80
C ARG A 209 -3.17 -10.08 -18.82
N THR A 210 -2.11 -9.28 -18.97
CA THR A 210 -2.21 -7.95 -19.53
C THR A 210 -2.58 -8.11 -21.01
N ASP A 211 -3.83 -7.81 -21.36
CA ASP A 211 -4.22 -7.57 -22.74
C ASP A 211 -3.54 -6.27 -23.20
N ASN A 212 -2.35 -6.40 -23.78
CA ASN A 212 -1.76 -5.32 -24.55
C ASN A 212 -1.03 -5.91 -25.76
N ASN A 213 -1.79 -6.24 -26.80
CA ASN A 213 -1.25 -6.39 -28.14
C ASN A 213 -2.33 -6.17 -29.21
N GLN A 214 -2.56 -4.91 -29.60
CA GLN A 214 -3.07 -4.64 -30.94
C GLN A 214 -1.87 -4.32 -31.84
N LYS A 215 -1.52 -5.28 -32.71
CA LYS A 215 -0.51 -5.12 -33.76
C LYS A 215 -0.88 -3.98 -34.71
N PRO A 216 0.08 -3.23 -35.28
CA PRO A 216 -0.19 -2.29 -36.35
C PRO A 216 -0.63 -3.04 -37.62
N ALA A 217 -1.64 -2.51 -38.30
CA ALA A 217 -2.08 -3.01 -39.61
C ALA A 217 -1.10 -2.57 -40.71
N GLU A 218 -0.59 -3.52 -41.50
CA GLU A 218 0.17 -3.24 -42.72
C GLU A 218 -0.77 -2.78 -43.85
N PRO A 219 -0.31 -1.87 -44.75
CA PRO A 219 -1.12 -1.36 -45.84
C PRO A 219 -1.15 -2.36 -47.01
N LYS A 220 -2.34 -2.58 -47.58
CA LYS A 220 -2.50 -3.26 -48.87
C LYS A 220 -1.94 -2.37 -49.98
N LYS A 221 -1.08 -2.93 -50.84
CA LYS A 221 -0.82 -2.42 -52.19
C LYS A 221 -1.63 -3.25 -53.19
N ASP A 222 -2.09 -2.54 -54.22
CA ASP A 222 -3.02 -2.96 -55.28
C ASP A 222 -2.60 -4.22 -56.05
#